data_AF-A0A4Y9ISW5-F1
#
_entry.id   AF-A0A4Y9ISW5-F1
#
_cell.length_a   1.000
_cell.length_b   1.000
_cell.length_c   1.000
_cell.angle_alpha   90.00
_cell.angle_beta   90.00
_cell.angle_gamma   90.00
#
_symmetry.space_group_name_H-M   'P 1'
#
loop_
_entity.id
_entity.type
_entity.pdbx_description
1 polymer ?
#
loop_
_entity_poly.entity_id
_entity_poly.type
_entity_poly.pdbx_seq_one_letter_code
_entity_poly.pdbx_strand_id
1 'polypeptide(L)'
;MKKVSIILSLLFLFSFTTFAQKIKIKTGIEVLKEQNFKILEGKRVGLITNPTGVDNNMKSTIDILHEAKNVQLVALFAPEHGVRGDAHAGDHVDNVTDPKTGLPVYSLHGKTRFPSTEMLKNIDVLVYDIQDIGCRSFTYISTMGLAMQAAAENNVEFVVLDRPNPLGGLKVEGGLVDDKFISFVSQFKIPYVYGLTCGELALLLNGENMLSRQCKLHVVKMKSWKRKMTYEQTGLQWIPSSPHIPQPISAVMYPVSGILGELGYMSIGVGYTIPFQMFAAQWIKASDLADNLNKLHLPGIHFRPIYLKPFYSVGQGEQLEGVQVHIMNYEKARLSEIQFYVMQEIARLYPDKAIFDNANDKRYRMFDQVSGSDYVRLTFAKNNRFDDIKDFWYKETEPFKKTSKKYYLYK
;
A
#
# COMPACT_ATOMS: atom_id res chain seq x y z
N MET A 1 75.44 0.15 -25.68
CA MET A 1 74.71 -1.13 -25.70
C MET A 1 73.94 -1.30 -24.39
N LYS A 2 72.59 -1.38 -24.46
CA LYS A 2 71.62 -2.04 -23.53
C LYS A 2 71.56 -1.54 -22.06
N LYS A 3 70.42 -1.26 -21.40
CA LYS A 3 68.99 -1.59 -21.57
C LYS A 3 68.13 -0.66 -20.69
N VAL A 4 67.05 -0.13 -21.29
CA VAL A 4 65.66 0.03 -20.80
C VAL A 4 65.38 -0.17 -19.30
N SER A 5 64.76 0.82 -18.67
CA SER A 5 63.61 0.63 -17.76
C SER A 5 62.68 1.85 -17.86
N ILE A 6 61.69 1.73 -18.74
CA ILE A 6 60.51 2.59 -18.79
C ILE A 6 59.66 2.19 -17.58
N ILE A 7 59.54 3.08 -16.59
CA ILE A 7 58.55 2.93 -15.52
C ILE A 7 57.20 3.26 -16.14
N LEU A 8 56.46 2.20 -16.49
CA LEU A 8 55.08 2.27 -16.91
C LEU A 8 54.24 2.68 -15.70
N SER A 9 53.86 3.96 -15.63
CA SER A 9 52.80 4.44 -14.75
C SER A 9 51.47 3.83 -15.21
N LEU A 10 51.17 2.61 -14.76
CA LEU A 10 49.83 2.03 -14.78
C LEU A 10 48.97 2.82 -13.78
N LEU A 11 48.48 3.97 -14.24
CA LEU A 11 47.29 4.62 -13.71
C LEU A 11 46.15 3.60 -13.85
N PHE A 12 45.91 2.84 -12.79
CA PHE A 12 44.63 2.18 -12.55
C PHE A 12 43.57 3.28 -12.43
N LEU A 13 43.07 3.73 -13.58
CA LEU A 13 41.75 4.35 -13.70
C LEU A 13 40.75 3.25 -13.31
N PHE A 14 40.53 3.08 -12.00
CA PHE A 14 39.29 2.51 -11.52
C PHE A 14 38.18 3.46 -11.96
N SER A 15 37.64 3.22 -13.15
CA SER A 15 36.34 3.75 -13.54
C SER A 15 35.36 3.25 -12.50
N PHE A 16 35.03 4.09 -11.52
CA PHE A 16 33.85 3.91 -10.71
C PHE A 16 32.67 3.98 -11.67
N THR A 17 32.27 2.83 -12.21
CA THR A 17 30.98 2.69 -12.89
C THR A 17 29.93 2.86 -11.80
N THR A 18 29.44 4.09 -11.66
CA THR A 18 28.23 4.39 -10.92
C THR A 18 27.09 3.65 -11.61
N PHE A 19 26.73 2.47 -11.10
CA PHE A 19 25.58 1.75 -11.59
C PHE A 19 24.33 2.49 -11.14
N ALA A 20 23.83 3.40 -11.96
CA ALA A 20 22.48 3.91 -11.83
C ALA A 20 21.50 2.72 -11.86
N GLN A 21 20.58 2.65 -10.90
CA GLN A 21 19.57 1.60 -10.86
C GLN A 21 18.72 1.67 -12.13
N LYS A 22 18.91 0.69 -13.03
CA LYS A 22 18.19 0.65 -14.31
C LYS A 22 16.74 0.27 -14.07
N ILE A 23 15.81 1.15 -14.50
CA ILE A 23 14.38 0.86 -14.55
C ILE A 23 14.13 -0.32 -15.51
N LYS A 24 13.42 -1.35 -15.04
CA LYS A 24 13.22 -2.63 -15.76
C LYS A 24 11.81 -2.82 -16.31
N ILE A 25 10.91 -1.89 -16.03
CA ILE A 25 9.50 -1.95 -16.44
C ILE A 25 9.08 -0.62 -17.09
N LYS A 26 7.92 -0.62 -17.74
CA LYS A 26 7.21 0.62 -18.10
C LYS A 26 5.88 0.63 -17.36
N THR A 27 5.67 1.63 -16.52
CA THR A 27 4.41 1.87 -15.79
C THR A 27 3.29 2.26 -16.77
N GLY A 28 2.04 2.30 -16.31
CA GLY A 28 0.90 2.73 -17.13
C GLY A 28 1.12 4.11 -17.77
N ILE A 29 1.67 5.08 -17.03
CA ILE A 29 1.98 6.41 -17.58
C ILE A 29 3.07 6.39 -18.66
N GLU A 30 4.10 5.56 -18.51
CA GLU A 30 5.12 5.38 -19.56
C GLU A 30 4.51 4.78 -20.83
N VAL A 31 3.65 3.78 -20.68
CA VAL A 31 2.96 3.15 -21.81
C VAL A 31 1.97 4.11 -22.46
N LEU A 32 1.24 4.92 -21.68
CA LEU A 32 0.33 5.92 -22.19
C LEU A 32 1.06 7.00 -23.02
N LYS A 33 2.22 7.47 -22.55
CA LYS A 33 3.11 8.38 -23.31
C LYS A 33 3.55 7.77 -24.63
N GLU A 34 3.98 6.50 -24.63
CA GLU A 34 4.39 5.79 -25.85
C GLU A 34 3.25 5.65 -26.88
N GLN A 35 2.01 5.55 -26.39
CA GLN A 35 0.82 5.50 -27.21
C GLN A 35 0.32 6.90 -27.63
N ASN A 36 1.10 7.94 -27.35
CA ASN A 36 0.75 9.33 -27.60
C ASN A 36 -0.62 9.70 -27.02
N PHE A 37 -0.96 9.19 -25.83
CA PHE A 37 -2.22 9.46 -25.13
C PHE A 37 -3.49 9.13 -25.93
N LYS A 38 -3.41 8.30 -26.98
CA LYS A 38 -4.49 8.07 -27.96
C LYS A 38 -5.87 7.77 -27.36
N ILE A 39 -5.92 7.04 -26.25
CA ILE A 39 -7.19 6.69 -25.59
C ILE A 39 -7.92 7.89 -24.96
N LEU A 40 -7.21 9.00 -24.75
CA LEU A 40 -7.73 10.23 -24.14
C LEU A 40 -8.08 11.32 -25.17
N GLU A 41 -7.78 11.12 -26.45
CA GLU A 41 -8.05 12.12 -27.49
C GLU A 41 -9.54 12.43 -27.62
N GLY A 42 -9.87 13.71 -27.70
CA GLY A 42 -11.26 14.18 -27.83
C GLY A 42 -12.13 14.03 -26.58
N LYS A 43 -11.54 13.70 -25.42
CA LYS A 43 -12.25 13.52 -24.15
C LYS A 43 -11.83 14.59 -23.12
N ARG A 44 -12.78 15.03 -22.31
CA ARG A 44 -12.50 15.83 -21.10
C ARG A 44 -12.04 14.90 -19.99
N VAL A 45 -10.78 15.04 -19.60
CA VAL A 45 -10.10 14.14 -18.66
C VAL A 45 -10.17 14.69 -17.24
N GLY A 46 -10.67 13.89 -16.31
CA GLY A 46 -10.43 14.07 -14.89
C GLY A 46 -9.32 13.12 -14.41
N LEU A 47 -8.42 13.59 -13.55
CA LEU A 47 -7.28 12.79 -13.06
C LEU A 47 -7.36 12.57 -11.54
N ILE A 48 -7.46 11.31 -11.13
CA ILE A 48 -7.30 10.87 -9.74
C ILE A 48 -5.83 10.52 -9.52
N THR A 49 -5.13 11.33 -8.74
CA THR A 49 -3.69 11.14 -8.52
C THR A 49 -3.22 11.78 -7.21
N ASN A 50 -1.96 11.55 -6.88
CA ASN A 50 -1.25 12.15 -5.75
C ASN A 50 0.25 12.26 -6.13
N PRO A 51 1.16 12.64 -5.21
CA PRO A 51 2.59 12.77 -5.51
C PRO A 51 3.26 11.52 -6.09
N THR A 52 2.70 10.32 -5.92
CA THR A 52 3.25 9.08 -6.47
C THR A 52 2.98 8.92 -7.98
N GLY A 53 2.01 9.67 -8.51
CA GLY A 53 1.65 9.70 -9.93
C GLY A 53 2.70 10.44 -10.75
N VAL A 54 3.84 9.80 -10.98
CA VAL A 54 4.96 10.32 -11.77
C VAL A 54 5.45 9.33 -12.82
N ASP A 55 6.16 9.85 -13.80
CA ASP A 55 6.91 9.09 -14.81
C ASP A 55 8.35 8.74 -14.35
N ASN A 56 9.13 8.11 -15.23
CA ASN A 56 10.51 7.71 -14.94
C ASN A 56 11.46 8.89 -14.63
N ASN A 57 11.08 10.11 -15.00
CA ASN A 57 11.85 11.34 -14.76
C ASN A 57 11.33 12.14 -13.57
N MET A 58 10.47 11.54 -12.73
CA MET A 58 9.80 12.19 -11.60
C MET A 58 8.87 13.35 -12.02
N LYS A 59 8.44 13.39 -13.28
CA LYS A 59 7.45 14.38 -13.72
C LYS A 59 6.06 13.88 -13.38
N SER A 60 5.27 14.73 -12.71
CA SER A 60 3.89 14.39 -12.34
C SER A 60 3.01 14.14 -13.56
N THR A 61 2.15 13.13 -13.47
CA THR A 61 1.11 12.82 -14.47
C THR A 61 0.18 14.01 -14.70
N ILE A 62 -0.03 14.86 -13.69
CA ILE A 62 -0.77 16.12 -13.82
C ILE A 62 -0.14 16.99 -14.91
N ASP A 63 1.16 17.23 -14.79
CA ASP A 63 1.89 18.12 -15.68
C ASP A 63 2.05 17.48 -17.07
N ILE A 64 2.26 16.16 -17.12
CA ILE A 64 2.34 15.41 -18.39
C ILE A 64 1.06 15.52 -19.20
N LEU A 65 -0.10 15.30 -18.57
CA LEU A 65 -1.39 15.37 -19.26
C LEU A 65 -1.81 16.81 -19.57
N HIS A 66 -1.45 17.77 -18.72
CA HIS A 66 -1.74 19.19 -18.97
C HIS A 66 -0.94 19.76 -20.14
N GLU A 67 0.31 19.33 -20.32
CA GLU A 67 1.18 19.81 -21.41
C GLU A 67 0.93 19.07 -22.76
N ALA A 68 0.28 17.91 -22.73
CA ALA A 68 0.00 17.13 -23.92
C ALA A 68 -1.07 17.78 -24.80
N LYS A 69 -0.70 18.26 -25.99
CA LYS A 69 -1.57 19.04 -26.90
C LYS A 69 -2.85 18.33 -27.33
N ASN A 70 -2.87 17.00 -27.31
CA ASN A 70 -4.00 16.17 -27.71
C ASN A 70 -4.84 15.68 -26.51
N VAL A 71 -4.57 16.16 -25.30
CA VAL A 71 -5.29 15.81 -24.07
C VAL A 71 -5.94 17.07 -23.50
N GLN A 72 -7.22 16.96 -23.13
CA GLN A 72 -7.95 18.04 -22.46
C GLN A 72 -8.14 17.69 -20.98
N LEU A 73 -7.14 17.98 -20.16
CA LEU A 73 -7.23 17.82 -18.70
C LEU A 73 -8.06 18.95 -18.09
N VAL A 74 -9.18 18.62 -17.43
CA VAL A 74 -10.15 19.62 -16.94
C VAL A 74 -10.35 19.64 -15.42
N ALA A 75 -9.97 18.57 -14.71
CA ALA A 75 -10.13 18.49 -13.26
C ALA A 75 -9.16 17.50 -12.62
N LEU A 76 -8.81 17.76 -11.36
CA LEU A 76 -8.01 16.89 -10.52
C LEU A 76 -8.83 16.37 -9.34
N PHE A 77 -8.54 15.16 -8.90
CA PHE A 77 -9.20 14.49 -7.78
C PHE A 77 -8.14 13.99 -6.81
N ALA A 78 -8.13 14.56 -5.61
CA ALA A 78 -7.18 14.24 -4.56
C ALA A 78 -7.73 13.11 -3.66
N PRO A 79 -7.00 12.00 -3.48
CA PRO A 79 -7.32 11.02 -2.44
C PRO A 79 -6.91 11.57 -1.05
N GLU A 80 -6.74 10.68 -0.09
CA GLU A 80 -6.09 11.00 1.19
C GLU A 80 -4.68 11.61 0.98
N HIS A 81 -4.39 12.72 1.68
CA HIS A 81 -3.16 13.54 1.63
C HIS A 81 -3.00 14.53 0.45
N GLY A 82 -4.06 14.81 -0.31
CA GLY A 82 -4.03 15.86 -1.33
C GLY A 82 -3.37 15.44 -2.66
N VAL A 83 -3.48 16.29 -3.68
CA VAL A 83 -2.96 15.99 -5.04
C VAL A 83 -1.48 16.32 -5.18
N ARG A 84 -0.99 17.37 -4.50
CA ARG A 84 0.43 17.77 -4.47
C ARG A 84 1.14 17.40 -3.16
N GLY A 85 0.47 16.67 -2.26
CA GLY A 85 1.03 16.30 -0.95
C GLY A 85 1.06 17.46 0.06
N ASP A 86 0.28 18.49 -0.20
CA ASP A 86 0.18 19.75 0.52
C ASP A 86 -0.90 19.74 1.63
N ALA A 87 -1.58 18.61 1.85
CA ALA A 87 -2.60 18.44 2.88
C ALA A 87 -2.23 17.32 3.87
N HIS A 88 -2.41 17.56 5.18
CA HIS A 88 -2.22 16.51 6.19
C HIS A 88 -3.38 15.50 6.17
N ALA A 89 -3.14 14.32 6.77
CA ALA A 89 -4.17 13.31 6.98
C ALA A 89 -5.32 13.88 7.83
N GLY A 90 -6.55 13.84 7.32
CA GLY A 90 -7.72 14.35 8.04
C GLY A 90 -8.01 15.85 7.85
N ASP A 91 -7.19 16.59 7.10
CA ASP A 91 -7.48 17.98 6.78
C ASP A 91 -8.70 18.12 5.87
N HIS A 92 -9.52 19.14 6.13
CA HIS A 92 -10.60 19.52 5.22
C HIS A 92 -9.97 20.25 4.03
N VAL A 93 -9.83 19.55 2.92
CA VAL A 93 -9.46 20.17 1.65
C VAL A 93 -10.77 20.66 1.01
N ASP A 94 -11.01 21.97 1.04
CA ASP A 94 -12.07 22.60 0.25
C ASP A 94 -11.78 22.44 -1.25
N ASN A 95 -12.69 22.84 -2.14
CA ASN A 95 -12.39 22.85 -3.56
C ASN A 95 -11.27 23.89 -3.82
N VAL A 96 -10.08 23.40 -4.13
CA VAL A 96 -8.88 24.21 -4.35
C VAL A 96 -8.60 24.29 -5.84
N THR A 97 -7.86 25.31 -6.28
CA THR A 97 -7.32 25.40 -7.63
C THR A 97 -5.83 25.03 -7.60
N ASP A 98 -5.39 24.10 -8.46
CA ASP A 98 -3.97 23.78 -8.59
C ASP A 98 -3.22 25.01 -9.14
N PRO A 99 -2.25 25.58 -8.41
CA PRO A 99 -1.65 26.87 -8.76
C PRO A 99 -0.82 26.83 -10.05
N LYS A 100 -0.32 25.65 -10.44
CA LYS A 100 0.51 25.50 -11.63
C LYS A 100 -0.33 25.37 -12.91
N THR A 101 -1.42 24.62 -12.85
CA THR A 101 -2.27 24.33 -14.03
C THR A 101 -3.54 25.16 -14.10
N GLY A 102 -3.95 25.81 -13.01
CA GLY A 102 -5.21 26.54 -12.89
C GLY A 102 -6.45 25.64 -12.83
N LEU A 103 -6.29 24.32 -12.68
CA LEU A 103 -7.38 23.34 -12.70
C LEU A 103 -8.07 23.23 -11.33
N PRO A 104 -9.40 22.98 -11.29
CA PRO A 104 -10.08 22.65 -10.05
C PRO A 104 -9.59 21.30 -9.48
N VAL A 105 -9.48 21.23 -8.16
CA VAL A 105 -9.09 20.07 -7.37
C VAL A 105 -10.23 19.69 -6.43
N TYR A 106 -10.76 18.48 -6.59
CA TYR A 106 -11.81 17.92 -5.76
C TYR A 106 -11.23 16.95 -4.74
N SER A 107 -11.62 17.08 -3.47
CA SER A 107 -11.24 16.12 -2.43
C SER A 107 -12.12 14.87 -2.48
N LEU A 108 -11.49 13.70 -2.51
CA LEU A 108 -12.10 12.37 -2.38
C LEU A 108 -11.80 11.74 -1.00
N HIS A 109 -11.70 12.57 0.03
CA HIS A 109 -11.50 12.16 1.41
C HIS A 109 -12.49 12.82 2.40
N GLY A 110 -12.52 12.35 3.65
CA GLY A 110 -13.38 12.92 4.68
C GLY A 110 -14.86 12.64 4.42
N LYS A 111 -15.65 13.72 4.24
CA LYS A 111 -17.10 13.65 3.96
C LYS A 111 -17.42 13.19 2.53
N THR A 112 -16.51 13.43 1.60
CA THR A 112 -16.71 13.13 0.17
C THR A 112 -15.68 12.09 -0.24
N ARG A 113 -16.03 10.80 -0.21
CA ARG A 113 -15.09 9.69 -0.52
C ARG A 113 -15.26 9.10 -1.92
N PHE A 114 -16.20 9.65 -2.67
CA PHE A 114 -16.52 9.27 -4.04
C PHE A 114 -16.90 10.52 -4.83
N PRO A 115 -16.57 10.61 -6.13
CA PRO A 115 -16.96 11.75 -6.96
C PRO A 115 -18.49 11.88 -7.03
N SER A 116 -19.01 13.09 -6.81
CA SER A 116 -20.43 13.36 -6.99
C SER A 116 -20.79 13.51 -8.48
N THR A 117 -22.08 13.38 -8.83
CA THR A 117 -22.57 13.66 -10.19
C THR A 117 -22.15 15.07 -10.68
N GLU A 118 -22.17 16.08 -9.81
CA GLU A 118 -21.74 17.43 -10.18
C GLU A 118 -20.25 17.51 -10.49
N MET A 119 -19.40 16.80 -9.73
CA MET A 119 -17.96 16.73 -10.03
C MET A 119 -17.69 16.03 -11.37
N LEU A 120 -18.56 15.11 -11.79
CA LEU A 120 -18.40 14.32 -13.01
C LEU A 120 -19.08 14.93 -14.25
N LYS A 121 -19.94 15.94 -14.09
CA LYS A 121 -20.77 16.52 -15.16
C LYS A 121 -20.01 16.92 -16.43
N ASN A 122 -18.76 17.34 -16.29
CA ASN A 122 -17.92 17.80 -17.40
C ASN A 122 -16.72 16.88 -17.70
N ILE A 123 -16.81 15.61 -17.30
CA ILE A 123 -15.74 14.63 -17.47
C ILE A 123 -16.27 13.49 -18.33
N ASP A 124 -15.54 13.16 -19.38
CA ASP A 124 -15.87 12.03 -20.25
C ASP A 124 -15.08 10.78 -19.85
N VAL A 125 -13.90 10.97 -19.24
CA VAL A 125 -13.05 9.90 -18.71
C VAL A 125 -12.35 10.29 -17.41
N LEU A 126 -12.41 9.42 -16.41
CA LEU A 126 -11.57 9.48 -15.22
C LEU A 126 -10.33 8.61 -15.41
N VAL A 127 -9.16 9.19 -15.20
CA VAL A 127 -7.87 8.49 -15.19
C VAL A 127 -7.41 8.31 -13.75
N TYR A 128 -6.99 7.11 -13.38
CA TYR A 128 -6.42 6.79 -12.06
C TYR A 128 -4.93 6.48 -12.20
N ASP A 129 -4.08 7.22 -11.49
CA ASP A 129 -2.63 6.99 -11.43
C ASP A 129 -2.06 7.26 -10.03
N ILE A 130 -2.07 6.23 -9.18
CA ILE A 130 -1.58 6.26 -7.79
C ILE A 130 -0.86 4.94 -7.48
N GLN A 131 0.29 5.02 -6.82
CA GLN A 131 1.00 3.88 -6.27
C GLN A 131 0.40 3.45 -4.92
N ASP A 132 -0.31 2.32 -4.89
CA ASP A 132 -0.76 1.69 -3.66
C ASP A 132 0.29 0.72 -3.06
N ILE A 133 -0.06 0.02 -1.97
CA ILE A 133 0.86 -0.86 -1.22
C ILE A 133 0.50 -2.34 -1.23
N GLY A 134 -0.51 -2.78 -1.98
CA GLY A 134 -0.93 -4.19 -2.04
C GLY A 134 -1.65 -4.70 -0.79
N CYS A 135 -2.12 -3.80 0.09
CA CYS A 135 -2.84 -4.11 1.32
C CYS A 135 -4.23 -3.46 1.35
N ARG A 136 -5.25 -4.20 1.79
CA ARG A 136 -6.66 -3.83 1.72
C ARG A 136 -7.03 -2.58 2.50
N SER A 137 -6.39 -2.36 3.65
CA SER A 137 -6.67 -1.21 4.51
C SER A 137 -6.01 0.08 4.05
N PHE A 138 -5.22 0.04 2.98
CA PHE A 138 -4.66 1.24 2.36
C PHE A 138 -5.66 1.83 1.36
N THR A 139 -6.21 2.99 1.71
CA THR A 139 -7.50 3.50 1.19
C THR A 139 -7.51 3.92 -0.27
N TYR A 140 -6.36 4.00 -0.95
CA TYR A 140 -6.29 4.38 -2.37
C TYR A 140 -7.02 3.41 -3.29
N ILE A 141 -7.08 2.12 -2.96
CA ILE A 141 -7.88 1.16 -3.73
C ILE A 141 -9.38 1.33 -3.46
N SER A 142 -9.77 1.76 -2.25
CA SER A 142 -11.15 2.13 -1.92
C SER A 142 -11.59 3.34 -2.72
N THR A 143 -10.75 4.39 -2.78
CA THR A 143 -10.96 5.55 -3.66
C THR A 143 -11.11 5.12 -5.11
N MET A 144 -10.25 4.23 -5.61
CA MET A 144 -10.33 3.72 -6.99
C MET A 144 -11.68 3.07 -7.27
N GLY A 145 -12.09 2.06 -6.48
CA GLY A 145 -13.33 1.34 -6.77
C GLY A 145 -14.59 2.15 -6.54
N LEU A 146 -14.60 3.06 -5.55
CA LEU A 146 -15.71 4.01 -5.38
C LEU A 146 -15.80 5.02 -6.54
N ALA A 147 -14.67 5.48 -7.07
CA ALA A 147 -14.66 6.34 -8.25
C ALA A 147 -15.07 5.58 -9.52
N MET A 148 -14.69 4.29 -9.67
CA MET A 148 -15.18 3.43 -10.73
C MET A 148 -16.71 3.26 -10.67
N GLN A 149 -17.26 3.09 -9.46
CA GLN A 149 -18.70 3.01 -9.27
C GLN A 149 -19.40 4.30 -9.68
N ALA A 150 -18.92 5.45 -9.20
CA ALA A 150 -19.47 6.76 -9.57
C ALA A 150 -19.37 7.00 -11.09
N ALA A 151 -18.27 6.60 -11.72
CA ALA A 151 -18.10 6.69 -13.17
C ALA A 151 -19.14 5.83 -13.91
N ALA A 152 -19.36 4.59 -13.47
CA ALA A 152 -20.36 3.69 -14.04
C ALA A 152 -21.79 4.24 -13.93
N GLU A 153 -22.12 4.84 -12.78
CA GLU A 153 -23.43 5.46 -12.52
C GLU A 153 -23.67 6.71 -13.41
N ASN A 154 -22.61 7.45 -13.75
CA ASN A 154 -22.68 8.69 -14.54
C ASN A 154 -22.27 8.51 -16.02
N ASN A 155 -22.12 7.26 -16.49
CA ASN A 155 -21.68 6.92 -17.86
C ASN A 155 -20.31 7.50 -18.28
N VAL A 156 -19.43 7.75 -17.31
CA VAL A 156 -18.06 8.21 -17.52
C VAL A 156 -17.14 6.99 -17.71
N GLU A 157 -16.21 7.07 -18.66
CA GLU A 157 -15.19 6.02 -18.83
C GLU A 157 -14.17 6.05 -17.69
N PHE A 158 -13.59 4.90 -17.36
CA PHE A 158 -12.55 4.82 -16.33
C PHE A 158 -11.29 4.18 -16.88
N VAL A 159 -10.15 4.85 -16.72
CA VAL A 159 -8.84 4.40 -17.21
C VAL A 159 -7.90 4.24 -16.02
N VAL A 160 -7.36 3.05 -15.82
CA VAL A 160 -6.30 2.81 -14.82
C VAL A 160 -4.94 2.83 -15.50
N LEU A 161 -4.04 3.70 -15.07
CA LEU A 161 -2.63 3.63 -15.42
C LEU A 161 -1.97 2.67 -14.43
N ASP A 162 -1.75 1.44 -14.86
CA ASP A 162 -1.41 0.38 -13.93
C ASP A 162 0.00 0.56 -13.32
N ARG A 163 0.14 0.15 -12.06
CA ARG A 163 1.38 0.27 -11.27
C ARG A 163 1.75 -1.04 -10.58
N PRO A 164 3.03 -1.25 -10.24
CA PRO A 164 3.47 -2.44 -9.52
C PRO A 164 2.75 -2.60 -8.19
N ASN A 165 2.31 -3.81 -7.86
CA ASN A 165 2.06 -4.15 -6.46
C ASN A 165 3.43 -4.31 -5.77
N PRO A 166 3.76 -3.50 -4.73
CA PRO A 166 5.08 -3.55 -4.12
C PRO A 166 5.34 -4.83 -3.33
N LEU A 167 4.30 -5.58 -2.96
CA LEU A 167 4.37 -6.93 -2.36
C LEU A 167 4.50 -8.05 -3.42
N GLY A 168 4.59 -7.68 -4.70
CA GLY A 168 4.45 -8.61 -5.81
C GLY A 168 3.01 -9.13 -5.96
N GLY A 169 2.82 -10.02 -6.91
CA GLY A 169 1.54 -10.64 -7.26
C GLY A 169 1.37 -12.08 -6.76
N LEU A 170 2.20 -12.55 -5.83
CA LEU A 170 2.16 -13.96 -5.39
C LEU A 170 1.58 -14.16 -3.99
N LYS A 171 1.78 -13.20 -3.08
CA LYS A 171 1.24 -13.28 -1.72
C LYS A 171 -0.25 -12.98 -1.73
N VAL A 172 -1.01 -13.84 -1.05
CA VAL A 172 -2.41 -13.62 -0.71
C VAL A 172 -2.59 -14.07 0.73
N GLU A 173 -3.02 -13.18 1.61
CA GLU A 173 -3.11 -13.42 3.05
C GLU A 173 -4.32 -12.70 3.66
N GLY A 174 -4.90 -13.29 4.71
CA GLY A 174 -6.05 -12.74 5.44
C GLY A 174 -7.41 -13.08 4.82
N GLY A 175 -8.43 -13.10 5.68
CA GLY A 175 -9.81 -13.40 5.28
C GLY A 175 -10.43 -12.31 4.40
N LEU A 176 -11.53 -12.66 3.73
CA LEU A 176 -12.37 -11.68 3.03
C LEU A 176 -13.10 -10.77 4.03
N VAL A 177 -13.69 -9.69 3.52
CA VAL A 177 -14.51 -8.77 4.31
C VAL A 177 -15.95 -9.30 4.40
N ASP A 178 -16.47 -9.42 5.62
CA ASP A 178 -17.89 -9.68 5.89
C ASP A 178 -18.72 -8.41 5.65
N ASP A 179 -19.99 -8.55 5.23
CA ASP A 179 -20.85 -7.42 4.86
C ASP A 179 -20.96 -6.34 5.94
N LYS A 180 -21.03 -6.76 7.22
CA LYS A 180 -21.08 -5.86 8.40
C LYS A 180 -19.81 -5.02 8.57
N PHE A 181 -18.70 -5.41 7.96
CA PHE A 181 -17.39 -4.78 8.10
C PHE A 181 -16.91 -4.12 6.81
N ILE A 182 -17.72 -4.07 5.75
CA ILE A 182 -17.43 -3.24 4.59
C ILE A 182 -17.38 -1.77 5.03
N SER A 183 -16.27 -1.11 4.73
CA SER A 183 -16.00 0.29 5.07
C SER A 183 -14.90 0.85 4.17
N PHE A 184 -14.54 2.12 4.32
CA PHE A 184 -13.49 2.73 3.50
C PHE A 184 -12.10 2.08 3.70
N VAL A 185 -11.83 1.42 4.83
CA VAL A 185 -10.57 0.66 5.08
C VAL A 185 -10.71 -0.84 4.77
N SER A 186 -11.84 -1.24 4.18
CA SER A 186 -12.21 -2.64 3.94
C SER A 186 -13.29 -2.72 2.85
N GLN A 187 -13.09 -1.96 1.77
CA GLN A 187 -14.18 -1.57 0.87
C GLN A 187 -14.73 -2.72 0.01
N PHE A 188 -13.94 -3.77 -0.20
CA PHE A 188 -14.27 -4.88 -1.08
C PHE A 188 -14.02 -6.22 -0.39
N LYS A 189 -14.77 -7.24 -0.78
CA LYS A 189 -14.61 -8.63 -0.31
C LYS A 189 -13.37 -9.29 -0.94
N ILE A 190 -12.20 -8.77 -0.60
CA ILE A 190 -10.88 -9.26 -1.02
C ILE A 190 -10.03 -9.58 0.23
N PRO A 191 -9.01 -10.45 0.15
CA PRO A 191 -8.07 -10.72 1.23
C PRO A 191 -7.34 -9.46 1.72
N TYR A 192 -6.75 -9.52 2.91
CA TYR A 192 -6.02 -8.40 3.49
C TYR A 192 -4.78 -8.01 2.65
N VAL A 193 -3.97 -9.01 2.29
CA VAL A 193 -2.99 -8.90 1.20
C VAL A 193 -3.60 -9.61 0.00
N TYR A 194 -3.91 -8.87 -1.05
CA TYR A 194 -4.73 -9.38 -2.16
C TYR A 194 -3.93 -9.75 -3.41
N GLY A 195 -2.65 -9.37 -3.50
CA GLY A 195 -1.73 -9.85 -4.53
C GLY A 195 -2.10 -9.48 -5.97
N LEU A 196 -2.74 -8.34 -6.20
CA LEU A 196 -3.07 -7.81 -7.53
C LEU A 196 -2.44 -6.44 -7.72
N THR A 197 -2.19 -6.04 -8.96
CA THR A 197 -1.98 -4.62 -9.26
C THR A 197 -3.30 -3.86 -9.15
N CYS A 198 -3.27 -2.53 -9.09
CA CYS A 198 -4.49 -1.72 -9.10
C CYS A 198 -5.33 -1.95 -10.37
N GLY A 199 -4.69 -2.15 -11.53
CA GLY A 199 -5.37 -2.51 -12.78
C GLY A 199 -6.02 -3.89 -12.76
N GLU A 200 -5.32 -4.93 -12.25
CA GLU A 200 -5.89 -6.27 -12.07
C GLU A 200 -7.05 -6.27 -11.07
N LEU A 201 -6.93 -5.48 -9.98
CA LEU A 201 -8.01 -5.30 -9.01
C LEU A 201 -9.22 -4.62 -9.66
N ALA A 202 -9.04 -3.55 -10.44
CA ALA A 202 -10.12 -2.88 -11.14
C ALA A 202 -10.88 -3.83 -12.09
N LEU A 203 -10.16 -4.70 -12.82
CA LEU A 203 -10.77 -5.72 -13.67
C LEU A 203 -11.58 -6.74 -12.84
N LEU A 204 -11.03 -7.19 -11.70
CA LEU A 204 -11.72 -8.10 -10.80
C LEU A 204 -13.01 -7.48 -10.24
N LEU A 205 -12.95 -6.25 -9.72
CA LEU A 205 -14.12 -5.56 -9.18
C LEU A 205 -15.23 -5.41 -10.22
N ASN A 206 -14.85 -5.08 -11.45
CA ASN A 206 -15.80 -4.91 -12.56
C ASN A 206 -16.36 -6.25 -13.08
N GLY A 207 -15.54 -7.29 -13.11
CA GLY A 207 -15.90 -8.59 -13.68
C GLY A 207 -16.65 -9.53 -12.72
N GLU A 208 -16.42 -9.41 -11.42
CA GLU A 208 -17.13 -10.18 -10.38
C GLU A 208 -18.32 -9.38 -9.80
N ASN A 209 -18.76 -8.31 -10.47
CA ASN A 209 -19.89 -7.46 -10.08
C ASN A 209 -19.80 -6.96 -8.63
N MET A 210 -18.61 -6.55 -8.20
CA MET A 210 -18.38 -6.03 -6.84
C MET A 210 -18.69 -4.53 -6.71
N LEU A 211 -19.14 -3.91 -7.79
CA LEU A 211 -19.62 -2.53 -7.87
C LEU A 211 -21.14 -2.54 -8.10
N SER A 212 -21.83 -1.42 -7.81
CA SER A 212 -23.27 -1.28 -8.08
C SER A 212 -23.64 -1.46 -9.57
N ARG A 213 -22.71 -1.12 -10.47
CA ARG A 213 -22.88 -1.19 -11.92
C ARG A 213 -21.55 -1.47 -12.61
N GLN A 214 -21.61 -2.17 -13.75
CA GLN A 214 -20.44 -2.40 -14.59
C GLN A 214 -19.91 -1.08 -15.19
N CYS A 215 -18.63 -0.82 -15.00
CA CYS A 215 -17.92 0.36 -15.46
C CYS A 215 -17.35 0.15 -16.87
N LYS A 216 -17.34 1.21 -17.70
CA LYS A 216 -16.60 1.26 -18.97
C LYS A 216 -15.11 1.41 -18.68
N LEU A 217 -14.49 0.30 -18.30
CA LEU A 217 -13.12 0.25 -17.79
C LEU A 217 -12.11 -0.05 -18.90
N HIS A 218 -11.01 0.70 -18.91
CA HIS A 218 -9.78 0.37 -19.62
C HIS A 218 -8.59 0.36 -18.66
N VAL A 219 -7.67 -0.58 -18.84
CA VAL A 219 -6.42 -0.63 -18.08
C VAL A 219 -5.24 -0.46 -19.03
N VAL A 220 -4.47 0.61 -18.84
CA VAL A 220 -3.19 0.80 -19.53
C VAL A 220 -2.14 -0.08 -18.85
N LYS A 221 -2.03 -1.30 -19.37
CA LYS A 221 -1.16 -2.35 -18.84
C LYS A 221 0.32 -1.96 -18.86
N MET A 222 1.03 -2.28 -17.78
CA MET A 222 2.49 -2.15 -17.71
C MET A 222 3.21 -3.05 -18.71
N LYS A 223 4.45 -2.70 -19.06
CA LYS A 223 5.37 -3.61 -19.79
C LYS A 223 6.43 -4.15 -18.84
N SER A 224 6.71 -5.45 -18.99
CA SER A 224 7.79 -6.19 -18.31
C SER A 224 7.66 -6.43 -16.80
N TRP A 225 6.67 -5.86 -16.11
CA TRP A 225 6.38 -6.27 -14.72
C TRP A 225 5.99 -7.76 -14.66
N LYS A 226 6.43 -8.43 -13.60
CA LYS A 226 6.18 -9.86 -13.33
C LYS A 226 5.68 -10.02 -11.92
N ARG A 227 4.82 -11.01 -11.69
CA ARG A 227 4.21 -11.25 -10.37
C ARG A 227 5.24 -11.51 -9.28
N LYS A 228 6.41 -12.05 -9.62
CA LYS A 228 7.51 -12.28 -8.67
C LYS A 228 8.31 -11.02 -8.29
N MET A 229 8.09 -9.89 -8.96
CA MET A 229 8.86 -8.67 -8.70
C MET A 229 8.39 -8.00 -7.40
N THR A 230 9.32 -7.77 -6.48
CA THR A 230 9.16 -6.72 -5.45
C THR A 230 9.35 -5.33 -6.08
N TYR A 231 8.94 -4.26 -5.38
CA TYR A 231 9.10 -2.90 -5.90
C TYR A 231 10.55 -2.56 -6.26
N GLU A 232 11.51 -2.91 -5.39
CA GLU A 232 12.95 -2.66 -5.61
C GLU A 232 13.46 -3.30 -6.91
N GLN A 233 12.96 -4.49 -7.23
CA GLN A 233 13.34 -5.23 -8.44
C GLN A 233 12.85 -4.56 -9.73
N THR A 234 11.86 -3.67 -9.65
CA THR A 234 11.37 -2.88 -10.80
C THR A 234 12.37 -1.83 -11.26
N GLY A 235 13.27 -1.38 -10.37
CA GLY A 235 14.20 -0.29 -10.64
C GLY A 235 13.62 1.12 -10.50
N LEU A 236 12.32 1.26 -10.19
CA LEU A 236 11.68 2.57 -9.99
C LEU A 236 12.11 3.21 -8.67
N GLN A 237 12.10 4.54 -8.63
CA GLN A 237 12.21 5.26 -7.35
C GLN A 237 10.91 5.12 -6.55
N TRP A 238 11.04 5.15 -5.23
CA TRP A 238 9.90 5.18 -4.33
C TRP A 238 9.63 6.61 -3.90
N ILE A 239 8.40 7.06 -4.15
CA ILE A 239 7.85 8.26 -3.53
C ILE A 239 7.02 7.77 -2.36
N PRO A 240 7.17 8.35 -1.15
CA PRO A 240 6.36 7.98 0.01
C PRO A 240 4.88 7.90 -0.35
N SER A 241 4.32 6.69 -0.28
CA SER A 241 2.90 6.47 -0.62
C SER A 241 1.98 7.09 0.43
N SER A 242 2.47 7.18 1.68
CA SER A 242 1.96 8.07 2.72
C SER A 242 3.13 8.45 3.65
N PRO A 243 2.97 9.41 4.59
CA PRO A 243 4.07 9.83 5.47
C PRO A 243 4.73 8.69 6.26
N HIS A 244 3.94 7.67 6.65
CA HIS A 244 4.45 6.50 7.38
C HIS A 244 4.85 5.33 6.48
N ILE A 245 4.72 5.44 5.15
CA ILE A 245 5.28 4.50 4.17
C ILE A 245 6.41 5.19 3.36
N PRO A 246 7.50 5.62 4.02
CA PRO A 246 8.54 6.43 3.40
C PRO A 246 9.44 5.65 2.43
N GLN A 247 9.45 4.31 2.52
CA GLN A 247 10.34 3.45 1.74
C GLN A 247 9.58 2.22 1.19
N PRO A 248 10.08 1.54 0.14
CA PRO A 248 9.49 0.30 -0.37
C PRO A 248 9.30 -0.78 0.70
N ILE A 249 10.28 -0.93 1.59
CA ILE A 249 10.21 -1.90 2.68
C ILE A 249 9.07 -1.59 3.66
N SER A 250 8.69 -0.33 3.83
CA SER A 250 7.56 0.07 4.67
C SER A 250 6.23 -0.47 4.12
N ALA A 251 6.09 -0.61 2.79
CA ALA A 251 4.92 -1.24 2.19
C ALA A 251 4.82 -2.73 2.56
N VAL A 252 5.96 -3.42 2.60
CA VAL A 252 6.08 -4.82 3.06
C VAL A 252 5.77 -4.96 4.55
N MET A 253 6.19 -3.99 5.36
CA MET A 253 6.05 -4.05 6.81
C MET A 253 4.68 -3.56 7.29
N TYR A 254 3.97 -2.74 6.51
CA TYR A 254 2.60 -2.33 6.85
C TYR A 254 1.66 -3.50 7.23
N PRO A 255 1.51 -4.57 6.43
CA PRO A 255 0.67 -5.70 6.84
C PRO A 255 1.20 -6.48 8.04
N VAL A 256 2.50 -6.36 8.38
CA VAL A 256 3.13 -7.05 9.52
C VAL A 256 2.57 -6.58 10.85
N SER A 257 2.30 -5.28 10.99
CA SER A 257 1.90 -4.66 12.27
C SER A 257 0.68 -3.75 12.20
N GLY A 258 0.16 -3.45 11.00
CA GLY A 258 -0.85 -2.41 10.77
C GLY A 258 -2.17 -2.66 11.48
N ILE A 259 -2.63 -3.92 11.58
CA ILE A 259 -3.90 -4.25 12.23
C ILE A 259 -3.82 -3.99 13.74
N LEU A 260 -2.73 -4.44 14.39
CA LEU A 260 -2.45 -4.12 15.79
C LEU A 260 -2.26 -2.61 15.99
N GLY A 261 -1.64 -1.93 15.03
CA GLY A 261 -1.44 -0.49 15.03
C GLY A 261 -2.73 0.31 15.22
N GLU A 262 -3.86 -0.20 14.70
CA GLU A 262 -5.16 0.43 14.88
C GLU A 262 -5.62 0.49 16.34
N LEU A 263 -5.03 -0.26 17.26
CA LEU A 263 -5.38 -0.18 18.68
C LEU A 263 -4.64 0.93 19.42
N GLY A 264 -3.49 1.38 18.90
CA GLY A 264 -2.62 2.35 19.59
C GLY A 264 -2.11 1.86 20.95
N TYR A 265 -2.12 0.55 21.19
CA TYR A 265 -1.77 -0.05 22.49
C TYR A 265 -0.26 -0.29 22.64
N MET A 266 0.39 -0.72 21.56
CA MET A 266 1.85 -0.88 21.48
C MET A 266 2.41 0.04 20.41
N SER A 267 3.65 0.49 20.59
CA SER A 267 4.35 1.18 19.52
C SER A 267 4.71 0.17 18.43
N ILE A 268 4.23 0.43 17.22
CA ILE A 268 4.57 -0.34 16.01
C ILE A 268 5.65 0.36 15.17
N GLY A 269 6.38 1.31 15.77
CA GLY A 269 7.39 2.13 15.10
C GLY A 269 6.86 3.39 14.40
N VAL A 270 5.54 3.55 14.24
CA VAL A 270 4.94 4.85 13.93
C VAL A 270 5.17 5.77 15.12
N GLY A 271 5.78 6.94 14.91
CA GLY A 271 6.37 7.72 15.99
C GLY A 271 7.90 7.58 16.12
N TYR A 272 8.50 6.62 15.42
CA TYR A 272 9.93 6.34 15.38
C TYR A 272 10.43 6.26 13.92
N THR A 273 11.71 5.93 13.69
CA THR A 273 12.35 5.98 12.36
C THR A 273 12.17 4.73 11.50
N ILE A 274 11.52 3.69 12.02
CA ILE A 274 11.28 2.41 11.34
C ILE A 274 9.79 2.00 11.42
N PRO A 275 8.87 2.81 10.87
CA PRO A 275 7.44 2.57 10.99
C PRO A 275 7.04 1.20 10.44
N PHE A 276 6.19 0.51 11.19
CA PHE A 276 5.68 -0.84 10.95
C PHE A 276 6.69 -2.00 11.11
N GLN A 277 7.96 -1.70 11.40
CA GLN A 277 9.02 -2.73 11.43
C GLN A 277 9.27 -3.33 12.82
N MET A 278 8.45 -3.01 13.81
CA MET A 278 8.74 -3.33 15.20
C MET A 278 7.48 -3.37 16.07
N PHE A 279 7.64 -3.89 17.29
CA PHE A 279 6.62 -3.91 18.34
C PHE A 279 7.28 -3.62 19.67
N ALA A 280 6.82 -2.61 20.42
CA ALA A 280 7.44 -2.19 21.69
C ALA A 280 6.46 -1.56 22.68
N ALA A 281 6.78 -1.65 23.97
CA ALA A 281 6.07 -1.01 25.09
C ALA A 281 7.02 -0.90 26.31
N GLN A 282 6.69 -0.05 27.29
CA GLN A 282 7.54 0.18 28.48
C GLN A 282 7.72 -1.07 29.35
N TRP A 283 6.71 -1.94 29.39
CA TRP A 283 6.65 -3.10 30.29
C TRP A 283 7.29 -4.37 29.69
N ILE A 284 7.78 -4.30 28.45
CA ILE A 284 8.43 -5.43 27.77
C ILE A 284 9.89 -5.52 28.20
N LYS A 285 10.39 -6.75 28.32
CA LYS A 285 11.82 -7.06 28.29
C LYS A 285 12.20 -7.54 26.89
N ALA A 286 13.05 -6.78 26.21
CA ALA A 286 13.32 -6.98 24.78
C ALA A 286 13.86 -8.39 24.46
N SER A 287 14.83 -8.87 25.24
CA SER A 287 15.45 -10.19 25.04
C SER A 287 14.45 -11.33 25.23
N ASP A 288 13.62 -11.28 26.29
CA ASP A 288 12.64 -12.32 26.56
C ASP A 288 11.62 -12.42 25.42
N LEU A 289 11.11 -11.29 24.93
CA LEU A 289 10.17 -11.29 23.81
C LEU A 289 10.82 -11.83 22.52
N ALA A 290 12.04 -11.38 22.20
CA ALA A 290 12.78 -11.84 21.02
C ALA A 290 13.03 -13.35 21.06
N ASP A 291 13.52 -13.88 22.17
CA ASP A 291 13.84 -15.30 22.33
C ASP A 291 12.61 -16.18 22.17
N ASN A 292 11.48 -15.77 22.74
CA ASN A 292 10.25 -16.55 22.66
C ASN A 292 9.62 -16.50 21.26
N LEU A 293 9.63 -15.35 20.59
CA LEU A 293 9.19 -15.26 19.19
C LEU A 293 10.08 -16.06 18.24
N ASN A 294 11.40 -16.04 18.43
CA ASN A 294 12.33 -16.81 17.61
C ASN A 294 12.17 -18.33 17.80
N LYS A 295 11.70 -18.81 18.96
CA LYS A 295 11.35 -20.23 19.19
C LYS A 295 10.13 -20.71 18.40
N LEU A 296 9.31 -19.79 17.88
CA LEU A 296 8.20 -20.15 16.98
C LEU A 296 8.70 -20.56 15.59
N HIS A 297 9.97 -20.28 15.26
CA HIS A 297 10.60 -20.62 13.99
C HIS A 297 9.78 -20.17 12.76
N LEU A 298 9.21 -18.95 12.82
CA LEU A 298 8.41 -18.40 11.73
C LEU A 298 9.24 -18.34 10.43
N PRO A 299 8.78 -18.96 9.32
CA PRO A 299 9.58 -19.06 8.10
C PRO A 299 10.01 -17.70 7.56
N GLY A 300 11.31 -17.50 7.39
CA GLY A 300 11.86 -16.29 6.77
C GLY A 300 11.84 -15.04 7.66
N ILE A 301 11.53 -15.17 8.95
CA ILE A 301 11.48 -14.07 9.91
C ILE A 301 12.53 -14.27 11.00
N HIS A 302 13.13 -13.17 11.45
CA HIS A 302 13.94 -13.11 12.64
C HIS A 302 13.54 -11.91 13.49
N PHE A 303 13.42 -12.10 14.80
CA PHE A 303 13.10 -11.04 15.74
C PHE A 303 14.36 -10.61 16.49
N ARG A 304 14.74 -9.34 16.38
CA ARG A 304 15.90 -8.76 17.06
C ARG A 304 15.42 -7.89 18.24
N PRO A 305 15.97 -8.01 19.45
CA PRO A 305 15.62 -7.11 20.55
C PRO A 305 15.98 -5.66 20.20
N ILE A 306 15.14 -4.71 20.59
CA ILE A 306 15.33 -3.28 20.38
C ILE A 306 14.95 -2.46 21.61
N TYR A 307 15.67 -1.37 21.83
CA TYR A 307 15.46 -0.37 22.88
C TYR A 307 15.36 0.98 22.18
N LEU A 308 14.32 1.76 22.49
CA LEU A 308 14.05 2.99 21.77
C LEU A 308 13.30 4.01 22.61
N LYS A 309 13.24 5.24 22.11
CA LYS A 309 12.41 6.32 22.63
C LYS A 309 11.70 7.01 21.47
N PRO A 310 10.38 6.79 21.26
CA PRO A 310 9.63 7.42 20.17
C PRO A 310 9.67 8.95 20.24
N PHE A 311 9.68 9.59 19.07
CA PHE A 311 9.68 11.04 18.91
C PHE A 311 8.28 11.66 19.01
N TYR A 312 7.25 10.91 18.60
CA TYR A 312 5.83 11.29 18.65
C TYR A 312 4.94 10.02 18.72
N SER A 313 3.62 10.18 18.76
CA SER A 313 2.65 9.07 18.79
C SER A 313 2.79 8.16 20.02
N VAL A 314 2.50 6.86 19.88
CA VAL A 314 2.45 5.88 20.98
C VAL A 314 3.80 5.77 21.68
N GLY A 315 3.81 6.06 22.98
CA GLY A 315 5.01 6.01 23.83
C GLY A 315 5.98 7.17 23.63
N GLN A 316 5.49 8.33 23.14
CA GLN A 316 6.31 9.53 22.95
C GLN A 316 7.14 9.88 24.19
N GLY A 317 8.46 9.97 24.03
CA GLY A 317 9.38 10.38 25.09
C GLY A 317 9.64 9.30 26.15
N GLU A 318 9.02 8.14 26.06
CA GLU A 318 9.17 7.04 27.02
C GLU A 318 10.20 6.04 26.52
N GLN A 319 10.96 5.44 27.45
CA GLN A 319 11.88 4.36 27.10
C GLN A 319 11.06 3.08 26.87
N LEU A 320 11.09 2.58 25.64
CA LEU A 320 10.41 1.35 25.24
C LEU A 320 11.43 0.25 24.95
N GLU A 321 10.98 -0.98 25.16
CA GLU A 321 11.67 -2.20 24.79
C GLU A 321 10.76 -3.06 23.92
N GLY A 322 11.35 -3.91 23.08
CA GLY A 322 10.58 -4.75 22.19
C GLY A 322 11.41 -5.50 21.18
N VAL A 323 10.79 -5.77 20.02
CA VAL A 323 11.42 -6.46 18.90
C VAL A 323 11.33 -5.66 17.62
N GLN A 324 12.42 -5.64 16.86
CA GLN A 324 12.41 -5.31 15.44
C GLN A 324 12.23 -6.60 14.64
N VAL A 325 11.31 -6.59 13.69
CA VAL A 325 11.09 -7.69 12.76
C VAL A 325 12.06 -7.56 11.59
N HIS A 326 12.79 -8.62 11.28
CA HIS A 326 13.66 -8.73 10.12
C HIS A 326 13.13 -9.82 9.19
N ILE A 327 12.89 -9.45 7.93
CA ILE A 327 12.51 -10.42 6.89
C ILE A 327 13.79 -10.94 6.25
N MET A 328 14.17 -12.16 6.65
CA MET A 328 15.35 -12.85 6.15
C MET A 328 15.09 -13.60 4.83
N ASN A 329 13.83 -13.99 4.58
CA ASN A 329 13.39 -14.57 3.33
C ASN A 329 11.96 -14.14 3.01
N TYR A 330 11.81 -13.22 2.06
CA TYR A 330 10.52 -12.65 1.69
C TYR A 330 9.54 -13.68 1.14
N GLU A 331 9.99 -14.63 0.32
CA GLU A 331 9.11 -15.63 -0.29
C GLU A 331 8.43 -16.53 0.76
N LYS A 332 9.19 -16.91 1.79
CA LYS A 332 8.70 -17.77 2.89
C LYS A 332 7.89 -17.02 3.95
N ALA A 333 8.17 -15.74 4.16
CA ALA A 333 7.51 -14.94 5.18
C ALA A 333 6.00 -14.81 4.94
N ARG A 334 5.20 -15.09 5.96
CA ARG A 334 3.78 -14.73 6.01
C ARG A 334 3.65 -13.45 6.82
N LEU A 335 3.31 -12.36 6.15
CA LEU A 335 3.48 -11.02 6.71
C LEU A 335 2.44 -10.74 7.81
N SER A 336 1.16 -10.94 7.47
CA SER A 336 0.04 -10.51 8.29
C SER A 336 -0.16 -11.30 9.58
N GLU A 337 0.33 -12.54 9.66
CA GLU A 337 0.23 -13.37 10.86
C GLU A 337 1.19 -12.95 11.99
N ILE A 338 2.25 -12.19 11.67
CA ILE A 338 3.31 -11.83 12.62
C ILE A 338 2.78 -11.06 13.82
N GLN A 339 1.94 -10.04 13.63
CA GLN A 339 1.34 -9.30 14.74
C GLN A 339 0.56 -10.20 15.69
N PHE A 340 -0.15 -11.21 15.19
CA PHE A 340 -0.93 -12.11 16.05
C PHE A 340 -0.03 -13.02 16.88
N TYR A 341 1.10 -13.49 16.33
CA TYR A 341 2.12 -14.21 17.11
C TYR A 341 2.80 -13.30 18.14
N VAL A 342 3.04 -12.03 17.81
CA VAL A 342 3.51 -11.04 18.80
C VAL A 342 2.50 -10.88 19.92
N MET A 343 1.23 -10.65 19.60
CA MET A 343 0.15 -10.52 20.59
C MET A 343 0.03 -11.79 21.46
N GLN A 344 0.21 -12.98 20.87
CA GLN A 344 0.22 -14.25 21.59
C GLN A 344 1.37 -14.35 22.59
N GLU A 345 2.60 -14.08 22.16
CA GLU A 345 3.76 -14.15 23.07
C GLU A 345 3.72 -13.05 24.14
N ILE A 346 3.14 -11.89 23.81
CA ILE A 346 2.85 -10.84 24.79
C ILE A 346 1.89 -11.35 25.86
N ALA A 347 0.74 -11.91 25.49
CA ALA A 347 -0.23 -12.44 26.45
C ALA A 347 0.34 -13.61 27.28
N ARG A 348 1.30 -14.37 26.73
CA ARG A 348 1.97 -15.46 27.46
C ARG A 348 3.02 -14.95 28.46
N LEU A 349 3.83 -13.97 28.08
CA LEU A 349 4.89 -13.41 28.94
C LEU A 349 4.34 -12.42 29.96
N TYR A 350 3.29 -11.70 29.60
CA TYR A 350 2.66 -10.64 30.40
C TYR A 350 1.13 -10.81 30.37
N PRO A 351 0.56 -11.81 31.09
CA PRO A 351 -0.88 -12.11 31.02
C PRO A 351 -1.79 -10.93 31.39
N ASP A 352 -1.36 -10.07 32.32
CA ASP A 352 -2.08 -8.86 32.71
C ASP A 352 -2.02 -7.74 31.64
N LYS A 353 -1.24 -7.93 30.57
CA LYS A 353 -1.08 -7.03 29.43
C LYS A 353 -1.68 -7.60 28.13
N ALA A 354 -2.53 -8.62 28.23
CA ALA A 354 -3.26 -9.14 27.08
C ALA A 354 -4.00 -8.01 26.36
N ILE A 355 -3.85 -7.96 25.04
CA ILE A 355 -4.17 -6.77 24.24
C ILE A 355 -5.65 -6.39 24.35
N PHE A 356 -6.56 -7.35 24.18
CA PHE A 356 -8.00 -7.08 24.16
C PHE A 356 -8.63 -6.90 25.55
N ASP A 357 -7.86 -7.11 26.61
CA ASP A 357 -8.27 -6.80 27.98
C ASP A 357 -7.86 -5.36 28.39
N ASN A 358 -6.90 -4.77 27.66
CA ASN A 358 -6.26 -3.50 28.05
C ASN A 358 -6.33 -2.38 26.99
N ALA A 359 -6.50 -2.72 25.71
CA ALA A 359 -6.61 -1.73 24.65
C ALA A 359 -7.93 -0.95 24.73
N ASN A 360 -7.93 0.26 24.16
CA ASN A 360 -9.12 1.11 24.13
C ASN A 360 -10.23 0.46 23.30
N ASP A 361 -11.33 0.07 23.95
CA ASP A 361 -12.48 -0.60 23.35
C ASP A 361 -13.11 0.19 22.19
N LYS A 362 -13.03 1.53 22.21
CA LYS A 362 -13.49 2.40 21.12
C LYS A 362 -12.74 2.16 19.80
N ARG A 363 -11.57 1.52 19.86
CA ARG A 363 -10.75 1.17 18.68
C ARG A 363 -11.09 -0.21 18.11
N TYR A 364 -11.87 -1.04 18.81
CA TYR A 364 -12.18 -2.41 18.39
C TYR A 364 -12.95 -2.47 17.08
N ARG A 365 -13.86 -1.52 16.86
CA ARG A 365 -14.57 -1.45 15.57
C ARG A 365 -13.61 -1.22 14.39
N MET A 366 -12.60 -0.38 14.57
CA MET A 366 -11.59 -0.13 13.53
C MET A 366 -10.72 -1.37 13.30
N PHE A 367 -10.28 -2.02 14.38
CA PHE A 367 -9.57 -3.30 14.29
C PHE A 367 -10.36 -4.35 13.50
N ASP A 368 -11.65 -4.50 13.79
CA ASP A 368 -12.52 -5.46 13.11
C ASP A 368 -12.76 -5.08 11.65
N GLN A 369 -12.92 -3.79 11.34
CA GLN A 369 -13.05 -3.29 9.96
C GLN A 369 -11.79 -3.60 9.15
N VAL A 370 -10.60 -3.27 9.67
CA VAL A 370 -9.32 -3.56 9.02
C VAL A 370 -9.12 -5.07 8.86
N SER A 371 -9.50 -5.87 9.86
CA SER A 371 -9.49 -7.34 9.81
C SER A 371 -10.52 -7.92 8.83
N GLY A 372 -11.60 -7.18 8.55
CA GLY A 372 -12.72 -7.59 7.71
C GLY A 372 -13.79 -8.41 8.43
N SER A 373 -13.64 -8.65 9.74
CA SER A 373 -14.57 -9.43 10.56
C SER A 373 -14.29 -9.21 12.05
N ASP A 374 -15.33 -9.22 12.90
CA ASP A 374 -15.17 -9.29 14.36
C ASP A 374 -14.76 -10.69 14.84
N TYR A 375 -14.91 -11.73 14.01
CA TYR A 375 -14.48 -13.09 14.34
C TYR A 375 -13.02 -13.14 14.79
N VAL A 376 -12.15 -12.38 14.12
CA VAL A 376 -10.71 -12.35 14.40
C VAL A 376 -10.44 -11.91 15.83
N ARG A 377 -10.97 -10.74 16.22
CA ARG A 377 -10.80 -10.21 17.58
C ARG A 377 -11.49 -11.09 18.61
N LEU A 378 -12.77 -11.43 18.38
CA LEU A 378 -13.59 -12.16 19.34
C LEU A 378 -13.06 -13.58 19.61
N THR A 379 -12.49 -14.23 18.60
CA THR A 379 -11.92 -15.58 18.75
C THR A 379 -10.51 -15.52 19.31
N PHE A 380 -9.66 -14.61 18.81
CA PHE A 380 -8.31 -14.44 19.35
C PHE A 380 -8.34 -14.07 20.84
N ALA A 381 -9.23 -13.18 21.26
CA ALA A 381 -9.33 -12.72 22.65
C ALA A 381 -9.68 -13.84 23.66
N LYS A 382 -10.21 -14.99 23.23
CA LYS A 382 -10.57 -16.10 24.13
C LYS A 382 -9.34 -16.72 24.79
N ASN A 383 -8.29 -16.96 24.01
CA ASN A 383 -7.08 -17.66 24.47
C ASN A 383 -5.78 -16.93 24.11
N ASN A 384 -5.86 -15.81 23.39
CA ASN A 384 -4.73 -15.07 22.82
C ASN A 384 -3.82 -15.94 21.93
N ARG A 385 -4.40 -16.85 21.14
CA ARG A 385 -3.66 -17.77 20.27
C ARG A 385 -4.01 -17.53 18.80
N PHE A 386 -2.98 -17.48 17.95
CA PHE A 386 -3.18 -17.36 16.50
C PHE A 386 -3.82 -18.61 15.91
N ASP A 387 -3.51 -19.80 16.45
CA ASP A 387 -4.08 -21.07 15.97
C ASP A 387 -5.62 -21.05 15.93
N ASP A 388 -6.27 -20.38 16.89
CA ASP A 388 -7.74 -20.31 16.98
C ASP A 388 -8.38 -19.51 15.83
N ILE A 389 -7.60 -18.64 15.16
CA ILE A 389 -8.06 -17.83 14.03
C ILE A 389 -7.38 -18.18 12.70
N LYS A 390 -6.38 -19.07 12.71
CA LYS A 390 -5.54 -19.40 11.55
C LYS A 390 -6.35 -19.91 10.37
N ASP A 391 -7.29 -20.83 10.61
CA ASP A 391 -8.15 -21.37 9.56
C ASP A 391 -9.04 -20.29 8.96
N PHE A 392 -9.64 -19.43 9.79
CA PHE A 392 -10.40 -18.28 9.31
C PHE A 392 -9.54 -17.32 8.47
N TRP A 393 -8.29 -17.09 8.90
CA TRP A 393 -7.37 -16.19 8.22
C TRP A 393 -6.93 -16.69 6.83
N TYR A 394 -6.87 -18.02 6.63
CA TYR A 394 -6.34 -18.61 5.40
C TYR A 394 -7.36 -19.31 4.50
N LYS A 395 -8.56 -19.68 4.99
CA LYS A 395 -9.54 -20.48 4.23
C LYS A 395 -9.91 -19.89 2.86
N GLU A 396 -9.93 -18.56 2.72
CA GLU A 396 -10.32 -17.87 1.49
C GLU A 396 -9.16 -17.56 0.54
N THR A 397 -7.91 -17.82 0.94
CA THR A 397 -6.74 -17.42 0.15
C THR A 397 -6.61 -18.19 -1.18
N GLU A 398 -6.75 -19.51 -1.16
CA GLU A 398 -6.70 -20.34 -2.38
C GLU A 398 -7.94 -20.17 -3.27
N PRO A 399 -9.18 -20.14 -2.74
CA PRO A 399 -10.36 -19.75 -3.53
C PRO A 399 -10.18 -18.40 -4.22
N PHE A 400 -9.71 -17.37 -3.49
CA PHE A 400 -9.47 -16.05 -4.07
C PHE A 400 -8.42 -16.10 -5.19
N LYS A 401 -7.27 -16.77 -4.98
CA LYS A 401 -6.25 -16.93 -6.04
C LYS A 401 -6.82 -17.56 -7.31
N LYS A 402 -7.73 -18.55 -7.20
CA LYS A 402 -8.38 -19.16 -8.37
C LYS A 402 -9.25 -18.15 -9.10
N THR A 403 -10.03 -17.34 -8.39
CA THR A 403 -10.84 -16.26 -8.96
C THR A 403 -9.96 -15.20 -9.62
N SER A 404 -8.93 -14.71 -8.93
CA SER A 404 -8.09 -13.62 -9.43
C SER A 404 -7.30 -13.97 -10.69
N LYS A 405 -6.96 -15.25 -10.91
CA LYS A 405 -6.26 -15.70 -12.14
C LYS A 405 -6.98 -15.30 -13.43
N LYS A 406 -8.32 -15.20 -13.42
CA LYS A 406 -9.12 -14.74 -14.57
C LYS A 406 -8.76 -13.31 -14.99
N TYR A 407 -8.29 -12.50 -14.04
CA TYR A 407 -8.04 -11.06 -14.20
C TYR A 407 -6.55 -10.72 -14.25
N TYR A 408 -5.66 -11.71 -14.23
CA TYR A 408 -4.22 -11.46 -14.30
C TYR A 408 -3.84 -10.86 -15.65
N LEU A 409 -3.21 -9.69 -15.59
CA LEU A 409 -2.56 -9.07 -16.73
C LEU A 409 -1.12 -9.57 -16.86
N TYR A 410 -0.50 -10.01 -15.77
CA TYR A 410 0.92 -10.32 -15.71
C TYR A 410 1.20 -11.76 -15.32
N LYS A 411 2.36 -12.27 -15.76
CA LYS A 411 2.84 -13.61 -15.44
C LYS A 411 3.79 -13.61 -14.25
#